data_AF-A0A661Z2A3-F1
#
_entry.id   AF-A0A661Z2A3-F1
#
_cell.length_a   1.000
_cell.length_b   1.000
_cell.length_c   1.000
_cell.angle_alpha   90.00
_cell.angle_beta   90.00
_cell.angle_gamma   90.00
#
_symmetry.space_group_name_H-M   'P 1'
#
loop_
_entity.id
_entity.type
_entity.pdbx_description
1 polymer ?
#
loop_
_entity_poly.entity_id
_entity_poly.type
_entity_poly.pdbx_seq_one_letter_code
_entity_poly.pdbx_strand_id
1 'polypeptide(L)'
;MAKQSIYQREVDSLEQSKAFLKKNEYSKLELQLEFKKNVENYEELIDQVKIITRISDRLQRKLNKTNEALESSNTQLADLNNQLNETIDQLTEAKIGRRASTIVMFIAIGLFIISEAFIEPIIDRAFPDNFWVGLGLKLIVAILIKPGEDFANKYMLKKARKKQLEDAKVAK
;
A
#
# COMPACT_ATOMS: atom_id res chain seq x y z
N MET A 1 26.66 4.31 39.03
CA MET A 1 27.71 3.34 38.63
C MET A 1 28.33 3.86 37.35
N ALA A 2 29.55 4.39 37.42
CA ALA A 2 30.22 5.01 36.28
C ALA A 2 30.54 3.94 35.24
N LYS A 3 30.16 4.19 33.97
CA LYS A 3 30.63 3.43 32.82
C LYS A 3 32.16 3.53 32.80
N GLN A 4 32.87 2.51 33.29
CA GLN A 4 34.27 2.37 32.95
C GLN A 4 34.36 2.28 31.42
N SER A 5 35.16 3.15 30.83
CA SER A 5 35.46 3.16 29.41
C SER A 5 35.90 1.76 28.99
N ILE A 6 35.42 1.26 27.85
CA ILE A 6 35.85 -0.04 27.28
C ILE A 6 37.37 -0.11 27.13
N TYR A 7 38.03 1.06 27.06
CA TYR A 7 39.48 1.23 26.91
C TYR A 7 40.22 1.61 28.19
N GLN A 8 39.60 1.48 29.38
CA GLN A 8 40.21 1.95 30.62
C GLN A 8 41.55 1.25 30.89
N ARG A 9 41.64 -0.05 30.60
CA ARG A 9 42.85 -0.86 30.81
C ARG A 9 43.99 -0.42 29.87
N GLU A 10 43.68 -0.07 28.64
CA GLU A 10 44.61 0.41 27.63
C GLU A 10 45.10 1.83 27.96
N VAL A 11 44.21 2.68 28.46
CA VAL A 11 44.56 4.02 28.98
C VAL A 11 45.50 3.89 30.19
N ASP A 12 45.17 3.01 31.14
CA ASP A 12 45.99 2.78 32.32
C ASP A 12 47.38 2.21 31.94
N SER A 13 47.44 1.31 30.95
CA SER A 13 48.70 0.78 30.44
C SER A 13 49.54 1.85 29.72
N LEU A 14 48.90 2.73 28.95
CA LEU A 14 49.57 3.86 28.30
C LEU A 14 50.14 4.85 29.35
N GLU A 15 49.39 5.14 30.41
CA GLU A 15 49.86 5.97 31.51
C GLU A 15 51.05 5.34 32.23
N GLN A 16 51.02 4.02 32.47
CA GLN A 16 52.14 3.28 33.07
C GLN A 16 53.39 3.37 32.19
N SER A 17 53.28 3.15 30.88
CA SER A 17 54.43 3.27 29.97
C SER A 17 54.94 4.71 29.87
N LYS A 18 54.06 5.72 29.90
CA LYS A 18 54.46 7.13 29.98
C LYS A 18 55.17 7.47 31.29
N ALA A 19 54.72 6.92 32.42
CA ALA A 19 55.36 7.09 33.71
C ALA A 19 56.72 6.40 33.75
N PHE A 20 56.83 5.21 33.13
CA PHE A 20 58.10 4.53 32.95
C PHE A 20 59.08 5.40 32.19
N LEU A 21 58.70 6.01 31.05
CA LEU A 21 59.53 6.92 30.24
C LEU A 21 60.03 8.20 30.95
N LYS A 22 59.48 8.56 32.13
CA LYS A 22 59.90 9.75 32.90
C LYS A 22 61.05 9.48 33.88
N LYS A 23 61.50 8.23 34.04
CA LYS A 23 62.65 7.90 34.89
C LYS A 23 63.97 8.27 34.18
N ASN A 24 64.96 8.74 34.95
CA ASN A 24 66.24 9.20 34.41
C ASN A 24 67.25 8.07 34.15
N GLU A 25 67.08 6.89 34.77
CA GLU A 25 67.96 5.73 34.60
C GLU A 25 67.13 4.43 34.54
N TYR A 26 67.53 3.52 33.65
CA TYR A 26 66.88 2.24 33.42
C TYR A 26 67.89 1.10 33.41
N SER A 27 67.55 0.00 34.08
CA SER A 27 68.24 -1.26 33.84
C SER A 27 67.84 -1.85 32.49
N LYS A 28 68.78 -2.54 31.82
CA LYS A 28 68.52 -3.29 30.59
C LYS A 28 67.38 -4.30 30.76
N LEU A 29 67.24 -4.89 31.95
CA LEU A 29 66.17 -5.83 32.28
C LEU A 29 64.80 -5.13 32.33
N GLU A 30 64.72 -3.96 32.96
CA GLU A 30 63.49 -3.17 33.06
C GLU A 30 63.00 -2.73 31.69
N LEU A 31 63.92 -2.30 30.82
CA LEU A 31 63.60 -1.91 29.45
C LEU A 31 63.04 -3.09 28.64
N GLN A 32 63.63 -4.28 28.78
CA GLN A 32 63.14 -5.49 28.10
C GLN A 32 61.75 -5.91 28.59
N LEU A 33 61.48 -5.80 29.89
CA LEU A 33 60.18 -6.13 30.47
C LEU A 33 59.07 -5.18 29.98
N GLU A 34 59.31 -3.87 30.00
CA GLU A 34 58.32 -2.89 29.50
C GLU A 34 58.12 -2.99 27.99
N PHE A 35 59.19 -3.27 27.23
CA PHE A 35 59.05 -3.51 25.79
C PHE A 35 58.21 -4.76 25.51
N LYS A 36 58.46 -5.86 26.23
CA LYS A 36 57.67 -7.09 26.12
C LYS A 36 56.19 -6.85 26.43
N LYS A 37 55.91 -6.16 27.54
CA LYS A 37 54.54 -5.80 27.94
C LYS A 37 53.84 -4.95 26.88
N ASN A 38 54.53 -3.97 26.30
CA ASN A 38 53.97 -3.17 25.21
C ASN A 38 53.66 -4.00 23.97
N VAL A 39 54.54 -4.92 23.59
CA VAL A 39 54.30 -5.82 22.46
C VAL A 39 53.04 -6.67 22.70
N GLU A 40 52.91 -7.27 23.88
CA GLU A 40 51.72 -8.06 24.26
C GLU A 40 50.44 -7.21 24.21
N ASN A 41 50.47 -5.98 24.75
CA ASN A 41 49.33 -5.07 24.71
C ASN A 41 48.94 -4.66 23.28
N TYR A 42 49.91 -4.43 22.39
CA TYR A 42 49.64 -4.11 20.99
C TYR A 42 49.05 -5.31 20.24
N GLU A 43 49.51 -6.52 20.53
CA GLU A 43 48.97 -7.75 19.97
C GLU A 43 47.50 -7.93 20.36
N GLU A 44 47.17 -7.76 21.64
CA GLU A 44 45.78 -7.78 22.12
C GLU A 44 44.92 -6.72 21.44
N LEU A 45 45.41 -5.48 21.32
CA LEU A 45 44.68 -4.38 20.69
C LEU A 45 44.40 -4.67 19.21
N ILE A 46 45.39 -5.20 18.48
CA ILE A 46 45.23 -5.58 17.08
C ILE A 46 44.13 -6.65 16.94
N ASP A 47 44.10 -7.62 17.84
CA ASP A 47 43.08 -8.68 17.80
C ASP A 47 41.68 -8.15 18.14
N GLN A 48 41.56 -7.24 19.10
CA GLN A 48 40.30 -6.53 19.37
C GLN A 48 39.81 -5.77 18.13
N VAL A 49 40.71 -5.03 17.45
CA VAL A 49 40.36 -4.29 16.23
C VAL A 49 39.89 -5.24 15.12
N LYS A 50 40.58 -6.37 14.89
CA LYS A 50 40.15 -7.38 13.91
C LYS A 50 38.74 -7.90 14.22
N ILE A 51 38.40 -8.14 15.49
CA ILE A 51 37.07 -8.58 15.90
C ILE A 51 36.03 -7.51 15.60
N ILE A 52 36.30 -6.25 15.97
CA ILE A 52 35.39 -5.12 15.72
C ILE A 52 35.13 -4.97 14.21
N THR A 53 36.18 -5.04 13.38
CA THR A 53 36.03 -4.98 11.92
C THR A 53 35.15 -6.12 11.40
N ARG A 54 35.39 -7.36 11.83
CA ARG A 54 34.55 -8.51 11.42
C ARG A 54 33.09 -8.35 11.85
N ILE A 55 32.85 -7.83 13.05
CA ILE A 55 31.49 -7.56 13.54
C ILE A 55 30.84 -6.46 12.70
N SER A 56 31.55 -5.36 12.43
CA SER A 56 31.08 -4.26 11.58
C SER A 56 30.68 -4.75 10.19
N ASP A 57 31.54 -5.53 9.54
CA ASP A 57 31.26 -6.12 8.22
C ASP A 57 30.02 -7.01 8.25
N ARG A 58 29.87 -7.83 9.30
CA ARG A 58 28.70 -8.69 9.46
C ARG A 58 27.42 -7.87 9.67
N LEU A 59 27.50 -6.78 10.41
CA LEU A 59 26.37 -5.91 10.73
C LEU A 59 25.94 -5.13 9.49
N GLN A 60 26.89 -4.59 8.71
CA GLN A 60 26.63 -3.97 7.41
C GLN A 60 25.95 -4.96 6.44
N ARG A 61 26.46 -6.21 6.34
CA ARG A 61 25.82 -7.24 5.51
C ARG A 61 24.38 -7.55 5.95
N LYS A 62 24.13 -7.62 7.27
CA LYS A 62 22.78 -7.83 7.79
C LYS A 62 21.87 -6.66 7.48
N LEU A 63 22.36 -5.43 7.66
CA LEU A 63 21.60 -4.22 7.39
C LEU A 63 21.19 -4.17 5.91
N ASN A 64 22.13 -4.42 5.00
CA ASN A 64 21.85 -4.44 3.56
C ASN A 64 20.81 -5.51 3.21
N LYS A 65 20.96 -6.74 3.72
CA LYS A 65 19.98 -7.82 3.51
C LYS A 65 18.58 -7.47 4.03
N THR A 66 18.50 -6.89 5.22
CA THR A 66 17.21 -6.48 5.79
C THR A 66 16.58 -5.36 4.97
N ASN A 67 17.38 -4.42 4.47
CA ASN A 67 16.91 -3.33 3.63
C ASN A 67 16.37 -3.84 2.28
N GLU A 68 17.11 -4.74 1.62
CA GLU A 68 16.65 -5.41 0.39
C GLU A 68 15.34 -6.19 0.61
N ALA A 69 15.24 -6.91 1.74
CA ALA A 69 14.03 -7.65 2.09
C ALA A 69 12.84 -6.71 2.38
N LEU A 70 13.09 -5.57 3.02
CA LEU A 70 12.08 -4.57 3.31
C LEU A 70 11.58 -3.90 2.03
N GLU A 71 12.48 -3.55 1.12
CA GLU A 71 12.15 -2.99 -0.19
C GLU A 71 11.30 -3.98 -1.00
N SER A 72 11.71 -5.25 -1.07
CA SER A 72 10.93 -6.31 -1.70
C SER A 72 9.53 -6.46 -1.08
N SER A 73 9.42 -6.49 0.25
CA SER A 73 8.14 -6.58 0.95
C SER A 73 7.24 -5.37 0.65
N ASN A 74 7.80 -4.16 0.64
CA ASN A 74 7.06 -2.94 0.30
C ASN A 74 6.52 -2.98 -1.14
N THR A 75 7.31 -3.45 -2.11
CA THR A 75 6.84 -3.59 -3.49
C THR A 75 5.70 -4.60 -3.61
N GLN A 76 5.78 -5.74 -2.91
CA GLN A 76 4.71 -6.74 -2.90
C GLN A 76 3.44 -6.20 -2.22
N LEU A 77 3.58 -5.47 -1.12
CA LEU A 77 2.46 -4.79 -0.44
C LEU A 77 1.78 -3.77 -1.34
N ALA A 78 2.55 -2.98 -2.09
CA ALA A 78 2.01 -2.01 -3.03
C ALA A 78 1.22 -2.71 -4.16
N ASP A 79 1.77 -3.78 -4.73
CA ASP A 79 1.10 -4.56 -5.77
C ASP A 79 -0.19 -5.21 -5.27
N LEU A 80 -0.14 -5.86 -4.10
CA LEU A 80 -1.31 -6.47 -3.48
C LEU A 80 -2.40 -5.44 -3.18
N ASN A 81 -2.03 -4.24 -2.74
CA ASN A 81 -2.99 -3.17 -2.50
C ASN A 81 -3.65 -2.70 -3.80
N ASN A 82 -2.90 -2.62 -4.90
CA ASN A 82 -3.48 -2.33 -6.22
C ASN A 82 -4.48 -3.40 -6.64
N GLN A 83 -4.12 -4.69 -6.54
CA GLN A 83 -5.01 -5.82 -6.87
C GLN A 83 -6.28 -5.84 -6.00
N LEU A 84 -6.16 -5.52 -4.71
CA LEU A 84 -7.32 -5.42 -3.81
C LEU A 84 -8.25 -4.29 -4.22
N ASN A 85 -7.71 -3.12 -4.59
CA ASN A 85 -8.53 -2.00 -5.06
C ASN A 85 -9.25 -2.36 -6.37
N GLU A 86 -8.57 -2.99 -7.33
CA GLU A 86 -9.19 -3.48 -8.56
C GLU A 86 -10.31 -4.49 -8.28
N THR A 87 -10.07 -5.43 -7.35
CA THR A 87 -11.06 -6.44 -6.97
C THR A 87 -12.28 -5.80 -6.29
N ILE A 88 -12.07 -4.82 -5.40
CA ILE A 88 -13.13 -4.06 -4.77
C ILE A 88 -13.95 -3.31 -5.82
N ASP A 89 -13.30 -2.68 -6.79
CA ASP A 89 -13.98 -1.97 -7.89
C ASP A 89 -14.82 -2.94 -8.73
N GLN A 90 -14.28 -4.09 -9.12
CA GLN A 90 -15.01 -5.11 -9.88
C GLN A 90 -16.21 -5.68 -9.12
N LEU A 91 -16.04 -6.03 -7.84
CA LEU A 91 -17.12 -6.54 -6.99
C LEU A 91 -18.20 -5.46 -6.78
N THR A 92 -17.78 -4.21 -6.62
CA THR A 92 -18.69 -3.07 -6.46
C THR A 92 -19.47 -2.83 -7.75
N GLU A 93 -18.81 -2.82 -8.90
CA GLU A 93 -19.44 -2.69 -10.21
C GLU A 93 -20.44 -3.83 -10.47
N ALA A 94 -20.06 -5.08 -10.20
CA ALA A 94 -20.96 -6.23 -10.36
C ALA A 94 -22.18 -6.16 -9.42
N LYS A 95 -21.99 -5.77 -8.15
CA LYS A 95 -23.06 -5.67 -7.16
C LYS A 95 -24.02 -4.52 -7.47
N ILE A 96 -23.50 -3.38 -7.91
CA ILE A 96 -24.30 -2.23 -8.33
C ILE A 96 -25.00 -2.53 -9.65
N GLY A 97 -24.32 -3.14 -10.61
CA GLY A 97 -24.89 -3.56 -11.89
C GLY A 97 -26.10 -4.48 -11.69
N ARG A 98 -26.01 -5.47 -10.80
CA ARG A 98 -27.15 -6.34 -10.45
C ARG A 98 -28.33 -5.56 -9.86
N ARG A 99 -28.09 -4.68 -8.88
CA ARG A 99 -29.17 -3.89 -8.25
C ARG A 99 -29.81 -2.90 -9.22
N ALA A 100 -29.00 -2.22 -10.04
CA ALA A 100 -29.48 -1.30 -11.06
C ALA A 100 -30.32 -2.03 -12.11
N SER A 101 -29.85 -3.19 -12.57
CA SER A 101 -30.60 -4.04 -13.52
C SER A 101 -31.96 -4.45 -12.98
N THR A 102 -32.08 -4.80 -11.70
CA THR A 102 -33.37 -5.12 -11.08
C THR A 102 -34.31 -3.91 -11.06
N ILE A 103 -33.80 -2.73 -10.68
CA ILE A 103 -34.63 -1.52 -10.65
C ILE A 103 -35.08 -1.12 -12.05
N VAL A 104 -34.19 -1.19 -13.04
CA VAL A 104 -34.53 -0.89 -14.44
C VAL A 104 -35.54 -1.88 -14.99
N MET A 105 -35.45 -3.16 -14.64
CA MET A 105 -36.48 -4.14 -14.99
C MET A 105 -37.86 -3.72 -14.46
N PHE A 106 -37.95 -3.24 -13.21
CA PHE A 106 -39.22 -2.76 -12.66
C PHE A 106 -39.70 -1.46 -13.34
N ILE A 107 -38.80 -0.54 -13.69
CA ILE A 107 -39.15 0.67 -14.42
C ILE A 107 -39.66 0.33 -15.83
N ALA A 108 -39.01 -0.61 -16.52
CA ALA A 108 -39.42 -1.09 -17.83
C ALA A 108 -40.83 -1.69 -17.79
N ILE A 109 -41.11 -2.54 -16.79
CA ILE A 109 -42.45 -3.10 -16.57
C ILE A 109 -43.47 -1.98 -16.30
N GLY A 110 -43.12 -0.98 -15.48
CA GLY A 110 -44.00 0.15 -15.18
C GLY A 110 -44.30 1.02 -16.41
N LEU A 111 -43.28 1.35 -17.21
CA LEU A 111 -43.43 2.10 -18.45
C LEU A 111 -44.25 1.34 -19.49
N PHE A 112 -44.08 0.02 -19.57
CA PHE A 112 -44.89 -0.83 -20.42
C PHE A 112 -46.38 -0.75 -20.04
N ILE A 113 -46.71 -0.89 -18.75
CA ILE A 113 -48.10 -0.79 -18.25
C ILE A 113 -48.69 0.60 -18.52
N ILE A 114 -47.92 1.68 -18.29
CA ILE A 114 -48.39 3.05 -18.55
C ILE A 114 -48.62 3.26 -20.06
N SER A 115 -47.74 2.72 -20.89
CA SER A 115 -47.89 2.78 -22.35
C SER A 115 -49.19 2.11 -22.80
N GLU A 116 -49.47 0.89 -22.33
CA GLU A 116 -50.70 0.15 -22.67
C GLU A 116 -51.97 0.84 -22.12
N ALA A 117 -51.93 1.31 -20.87
CA ALA A 117 -53.12 1.82 -20.20
C ALA A 117 -53.49 3.27 -20.57
N PHE A 118 -52.50 4.10 -20.95
CA PHE A 118 -52.73 5.53 -21.22
C PHE A 118 -52.44 5.91 -22.66
N ILE A 119 -51.30 5.49 -23.23
CA ILE A 119 -50.88 5.94 -24.55
C ILE A 119 -51.69 5.26 -25.64
N GLU A 120 -51.86 3.94 -25.54
CA GLU A 120 -52.64 3.14 -26.49
C GLU A 120 -54.08 3.61 -26.69
N PRO A 121 -54.91 3.81 -25.64
CA PRO A 121 -56.29 4.27 -25.83
C PRO A 121 -56.38 5.69 -26.39
N ILE A 122 -55.36 6.54 -26.23
CA ILE A 122 -55.32 7.86 -26.87
C ILE A 122 -55.07 7.72 -28.36
N ILE A 123 -54.11 6.86 -28.75
CA ILE A 123 -53.80 6.59 -30.16
C ILE A 123 -55.00 5.97 -30.87
N ASP A 124 -55.64 4.98 -30.25
CA ASP A 124 -56.80 4.28 -30.83
C ASP A 124 -58.02 5.20 -30.97
N ARG A 125 -58.22 6.16 -30.06
CA ARG A 125 -59.27 7.19 -30.18
C ARG A 125 -58.94 8.26 -31.22
N ALA A 126 -57.67 8.60 -31.40
CA ALA A 126 -57.25 9.64 -32.33
C ALA A 126 -57.20 9.16 -33.80
N PHE A 127 -56.92 7.87 -34.02
CA PHE A 127 -56.77 7.29 -35.37
C PHE A 127 -57.54 5.96 -35.54
N PRO A 128 -58.88 5.95 -35.38
CA PRO A 128 -59.67 4.71 -35.38
C PRO A 128 -59.68 3.95 -36.72
N ASP A 129 -59.55 4.64 -37.86
CA ASP A 129 -59.70 4.04 -39.20
C ASP A 129 -58.37 3.69 -39.90
N ASN A 130 -57.22 3.98 -39.30
CA ASN A 130 -55.91 3.74 -39.92
C ASN A 130 -55.03 2.82 -39.08
N PHE A 131 -55.28 1.51 -39.20
CA PHE A 131 -54.52 0.45 -38.53
C PHE A 131 -52.99 0.61 -38.69
N TRP A 132 -52.53 0.97 -39.88
CA TRP A 132 -51.11 1.18 -40.17
C TRP A 132 -50.49 2.37 -39.42
N VAL A 133 -51.26 3.44 -39.21
CA VAL A 133 -50.80 4.63 -38.46
C VAL A 133 -50.74 4.29 -36.98
N GLY A 134 -51.74 3.58 -36.44
CA GLY A 134 -51.72 3.09 -35.07
C GLY A 134 -50.53 2.17 -34.80
N LEU A 135 -50.25 1.22 -35.69
CA LEU A 135 -49.11 0.31 -35.59
C LEU A 135 -47.77 1.06 -35.63
N GLY A 136 -47.62 2.02 -36.55
CA GLY A 136 -46.40 2.83 -36.66
C GLY A 136 -46.12 3.67 -35.43
N LEU A 137 -47.16 4.27 -34.84
CA LEU A 137 -47.03 5.10 -33.63
C LEU A 137 -46.68 4.25 -32.40
N LYS A 138 -47.27 3.05 -32.26
CA LYS A 138 -46.88 2.08 -31.23
C LYS A 138 -45.40 1.70 -31.32
N LEU A 139 -44.89 1.50 -32.53
CA LEU A 139 -43.50 1.11 -32.77
C LEU A 139 -42.52 2.26 -32.45
N ILE A 140 -42.89 3.51 -32.77
CA ILE A 140 -42.12 4.71 -32.40
C ILE A 140 -42.08 4.90 -30.88
N VAL A 141 -43.21 4.75 -30.19
CA VAL A 141 -43.27 4.84 -28.72
C VAL A 141 -42.42 3.73 -28.08
N ALA A 142 -42.52 2.49 -28.57
CA ALA A 142 -41.71 1.37 -28.08
C ALA A 142 -40.20 1.62 -28.24
N ILE A 143 -39.77 2.21 -29.37
CA ILE A 143 -38.37 2.57 -29.61
C ILE A 143 -37.91 3.70 -28.67
N LEU A 144 -38.78 4.66 -28.36
CA LEU A 144 -38.47 5.81 -27.49
C LEU A 144 -38.34 5.47 -26.00
N ILE A 145 -38.95 4.36 -25.55
CA ILE A 145 -38.83 3.90 -24.16
C ILE A 145 -37.40 3.45 -23.84
N LYS A 146 -36.76 2.72 -24.76
CA LYS A 146 -35.42 2.15 -24.60
C LYS A 146 -34.30 3.17 -24.25
N PRO A 147 -34.14 4.31 -24.96
CA PRO A 147 -33.15 5.32 -24.57
C PRO A 147 -33.50 6.01 -23.24
N GLY A 148 -34.79 6.10 -22.88
CA GLY A 148 -35.22 6.59 -21.57
C GLY A 148 -34.77 5.67 -20.43
N GLU A 149 -34.88 4.36 -20.63
CA GLU A 149 -34.37 3.34 -19.70
C GLU A 149 -32.86 3.44 -19.54
N ASP A 150 -32.10 3.54 -20.64
CA ASP A 150 -30.63 3.65 -20.61
C ASP A 150 -30.17 4.92 -19.86
N PHE A 151 -30.89 6.03 -20.03
CA PHE A 151 -30.59 7.28 -19.34
C PHE A 151 -30.87 7.18 -17.83
N ALA A 152 -32.00 6.58 -17.45
CA ALA A 152 -32.33 6.30 -16.05
C ALA A 152 -31.28 5.38 -15.41
N ASN A 153 -30.85 4.35 -16.13
CA ASN A 153 -29.78 3.42 -15.73
C ASN A 153 -28.48 4.18 -15.41
N LYS A 154 -27.99 4.99 -16.35
CA LYS A 154 -26.76 5.78 -16.20
C LYS A 154 -26.85 6.76 -15.02
N TYR A 155 -27.98 7.42 -14.86
CA TYR A 155 -28.17 8.39 -13.78
C TYR A 155 -28.21 7.72 -12.40
N MET A 156 -28.92 6.59 -12.26
CA MET A 156 -28.98 5.83 -11.02
C MET A 156 -27.63 5.20 -10.66
N LEU A 157 -26.90 4.65 -11.64
CA LEU A 157 -25.53 4.16 -11.47
C LEU A 157 -24.59 5.26 -10.96
N LYS A 158 -24.64 6.45 -11.56
CA LYS A 158 -23.81 7.59 -11.16
C LYS A 158 -24.14 8.06 -9.72
N LYS A 159 -25.42 8.09 -9.36
CA LYS A 159 -25.88 8.50 -8.02
C LYS A 159 -25.52 7.45 -6.95
N ALA A 160 -25.67 6.16 -7.25
CA ALA A 160 -25.30 5.08 -6.34
C ALA A 160 -23.77 5.02 -6.11
N ARG A 161 -22.97 5.21 -7.17
CA ARG A 161 -21.50 5.32 -7.08
C ARG A 161 -21.08 6.48 -6.18
N LYS A 162 -21.69 7.67 -6.36
CA LYS A 162 -21.37 8.86 -5.54
C LYS A 162 -21.65 8.66 -4.06
N LYS A 163 -22.80 8.06 -3.71
CA LYS A 163 -23.20 7.82 -2.32
C LYS A 163 -22.24 6.86 -1.60
N GLN A 164 -21.77 5.81 -2.26
CA GLN A 164 -20.82 4.87 -1.63
C GLN A 164 -19.41 5.44 -1.51
N LEU A 165 -18.99 6.32 -2.43
CA LEU A 165 -17.74 7.07 -2.32
C LEU A 165 -17.76 8.04 -1.12
N GLU A 166 -18.94 8.58 -0.79
CA GLU A 166 -19.17 9.36 0.42
C GLU A 166 -19.14 8.46 1.67
N ASP A 167 -19.85 7.32 1.67
CA ASP A 167 -19.86 6.38 2.80
C ASP A 167 -18.45 5.80 3.10
N ALA A 168 -17.64 5.52 2.06
CA ALA A 168 -16.26 5.04 2.20
C ALA A 168 -15.28 6.11 2.72
N LYS A 169 -15.59 7.40 2.51
CA LYS A 169 -14.80 8.52 3.07
C LYS A 169 -15.11 8.79 4.54
N VAL A 170 -16.32 8.46 5.00
CA VAL A 170 -16.76 8.64 6.40
C VAL A 170 -16.28 7.50 7.31
N ALA A 171 -15.92 6.35 6.75
CA ALA A 171 -15.39 5.19 7.49
C ALA A 171 -13.86 5.18 7.68
N LYS A 172 -13.13 6.18 7.17
CA LYS A 172 -11.71 6.43 7.43
C LYS A 172 -11.55 7.48 8.52
#